data_AF-A0A6J1UM42-F1
#
_entry.id   AF-A0A6J1UM42-F1
#
_cell.length_a   1.000
_cell.length_b   1.000
_cell.length_c   1.000
_cell.angle_alpha   90.00
_cell.angle_beta   90.00
_cell.angle_gamma   90.00
#
_symmetry.space_group_name_H-M   'P 1'
#
loop_
_entity.id
_entity.type
_entity.pdbx_description
1 polymer ?
#
loop_
_entity_poly.entity_id
_entity_poly.type
_entity_poly.pdbx_seq_one_letter_code
_entity_poly.pdbx_strand_id
1 'polypeptide(L)'
;MTGTNKGISPEPLYLKIYSPHVLNLTLVDLPGITKVPIGDQPPDIENQVRDMILSYISNPNCLILAVTAANTDMATSEALKLARDVDPDGRRTLAVITKLDLMDAGTDALDVLMGRVIPVKLGIIGVVNRSQHDINSNKSISESLQDEQGFMQKKYPSLANRNGTRHLAKTLNRLLMHHIRDCLPELKTRVNVLTAQYQSVLQSYGQPIEDKNATLLQIITKFATEYCNTIEGTARNIETSELCGGARMCYIFHETFGRTLESIDPLAGLTMLDILTAIRNATGPRPALFVPEVSFELLVKRQIKRLEEPSLRCVELVHEELQRIIQHCTTYNTQELLRFPKLHEAIVEVVTGVLRRRLPITNEMVHNLVAIELAYINTKHPDFIDTALVSASVSNSKSDTAIDGTWRWKSEKAEESGTDDRPKGSSHSLVYSSPSRSHEVNLLDTVSRDTPGRNREGESRWAG
;
A
#
# COMPACT_ATOMS: atom_id res chain seq x y z
N MET A 1 -44.20 22.30 0.47
CA MET A 1 -44.62 22.13 1.89
C MET A 1 -44.94 20.66 2.09
N THR A 2 -44.28 19.99 3.03
CA THR A 2 -44.48 18.56 3.29
C THR A 2 -45.31 18.37 4.57
N GLY A 3 -46.33 17.49 4.49
CA GLY A 3 -47.22 17.16 5.61
C GLY A 3 -48.16 18.28 6.07
N THR A 4 -48.90 18.02 7.14
CA THR A 4 -49.81 18.97 7.80
C THR A 4 -49.09 20.08 8.59
N ASN A 5 -47.75 20.03 8.70
CA ASN A 5 -46.99 20.76 9.73
C ASN A 5 -45.89 21.73 9.24
N LYS A 6 -45.99 22.28 8.02
CA LYS A 6 -45.10 23.35 7.51
C LYS A 6 -43.58 23.05 7.57
N GLY A 7 -43.20 21.77 7.65
CA GLY A 7 -41.80 21.33 7.60
C GLY A 7 -41.19 21.47 6.20
N ILE A 8 -39.86 21.42 6.14
CA ILE A 8 -39.06 21.50 4.91
C ILE A 8 -38.40 20.15 4.69
N SER A 9 -38.46 19.63 3.45
CA SER A 9 -37.82 18.37 3.05
C SER A 9 -36.70 18.66 2.05
N PRO A 10 -35.54 18.00 2.15
CA PRO A 10 -34.47 18.11 1.15
C PRO A 10 -34.76 17.32 -0.14
N GLU A 11 -35.82 16.51 -0.19
CA GLU A 11 -36.18 15.73 -1.37
C GLU A 11 -36.80 16.62 -2.46
N PRO A 12 -36.19 16.71 -3.67
CA PRO A 12 -36.65 17.61 -4.72
C PRO A 12 -37.91 17.09 -5.43
N LEU A 13 -38.80 18.01 -5.79
CA LEU A 13 -39.93 17.73 -6.67
C LEU A 13 -39.58 18.09 -8.12
N TYR A 14 -39.69 17.12 -9.02
CA TYR A 14 -39.43 17.32 -10.44
C TYR A 14 -40.71 17.67 -11.19
N LEU A 15 -40.77 18.88 -11.74
CA LEU A 15 -41.89 19.36 -12.56
C LEU A 15 -41.39 19.71 -13.97
N LYS A 16 -42.05 19.15 -15.00
CA LYS A 16 -41.82 19.50 -16.41
C LYS A 16 -43.05 20.21 -16.97
N ILE A 17 -42.86 21.44 -17.44
CA ILE A 17 -43.92 22.26 -18.03
C ILE A 17 -43.60 22.47 -19.50
N TYR A 18 -44.57 22.23 -20.39
CA TYR A 18 -44.46 22.44 -21.82
C TYR A 18 -45.40 23.56 -22.26
N SER A 19 -44.88 24.57 -22.95
CA SER A 19 -45.67 25.67 -23.48
C SER A 19 -44.97 26.31 -24.70
N PRO A 20 -45.71 26.76 -25.72
CA PRO A 20 -45.13 27.49 -26.85
C PRO A 20 -44.67 28.91 -26.47
N HIS A 21 -45.00 29.38 -25.27
CA HIS A 21 -44.71 30.74 -24.80
C HIS A 21 -43.55 30.80 -23.79
N VAL A 22 -42.88 29.68 -23.50
CA VAL A 22 -41.77 29.61 -22.56
C VAL A 22 -40.48 29.18 -23.26
N LEU A 23 -39.34 29.60 -22.71
CA LEU A 23 -38.02 29.17 -23.17
C LEU A 23 -37.60 27.92 -22.41
N ASN A 24 -36.68 27.15 -22.98
CA ASN A 24 -36.07 26.00 -22.32
C ASN A 24 -35.21 26.51 -21.15
N LEU A 25 -35.74 26.43 -19.93
CA LEU A 25 -35.09 26.89 -18.72
C LEU A 25 -35.29 25.84 -17.63
N THR A 26 -34.20 25.44 -16.99
CA THR A 26 -34.24 24.62 -15.77
C THR A 26 -34.09 25.56 -14.58
N LEU A 27 -35.09 25.58 -13.71
CA LEU A 27 -35.10 26.39 -12.50
C LEU A 27 -35.18 25.45 -11.30
N VAL A 28 -34.47 25.81 -10.23
CA VAL A 28 -34.62 25.19 -8.91
C VAL A 28 -35.21 26.25 -8.00
N ASP A 29 -36.43 26.01 -7.53
CA ASP A 29 -37.08 26.87 -6.55
C ASP A 29 -36.70 26.39 -5.15
N LEU A 30 -36.13 27.30 -4.36
CA LEU A 30 -35.60 27.01 -3.02
C LEU A 30 -36.48 27.70 -1.96
N PRO A 31 -36.60 27.13 -0.75
CA PRO A 31 -37.37 27.76 0.31
C PRO A 31 -36.85 29.17 0.63
N GLY A 32 -37.77 30.09 0.90
CA GLY A 32 -37.42 31.43 1.36
C GLY A 32 -36.80 31.41 2.76
N ILE A 33 -35.81 32.27 2.99
CA ILE A 33 -35.15 32.41 4.30
C ILE A 33 -36.15 33.01 5.30
N THR A 34 -36.36 32.30 6.41
CA THR A 34 -37.20 32.77 7.53
C THR A 34 -36.35 32.85 8.79
N LYS A 35 -36.34 34.02 9.45
CA LYS A 35 -35.52 34.27 10.66
C LYS A 35 -36.21 33.81 11.96
N VAL A 36 -37.52 33.58 11.90
CA VAL A 36 -38.31 33.18 13.07
C VAL A 36 -39.10 31.93 12.69
N PRO A 37 -38.99 30.83 13.45
CA PRO A 37 -39.77 29.63 13.20
C PRO A 37 -41.27 29.95 13.37
N ILE A 38 -42.10 29.51 12.41
CA ILE A 38 -43.54 29.73 12.43
C ILE A 38 -44.26 28.40 12.61
N GLY A 39 -45.14 28.31 13.62
CA GLY A 39 -45.88 27.08 13.93
C GLY A 39 -44.96 26.03 14.55
N ASP A 40 -45.01 24.80 14.04
CA ASP A 40 -44.25 23.65 14.55
C ASP A 40 -42.88 23.47 13.86
N GLN A 41 -42.34 24.52 13.25
CA GLN A 41 -41.00 24.49 12.66
C GLN A 41 -39.94 24.36 13.75
N PRO A 42 -38.87 23.57 13.52
CA PRO A 42 -37.83 23.40 14.51
C PRO A 42 -37.04 24.71 14.70
N PRO A 43 -36.43 24.94 15.88
CA PRO A 43 -35.75 26.21 16.19
C PRO A 43 -34.54 26.50 15.28
N ASP A 44 -34.00 25.48 14.61
CA ASP A 44 -32.87 25.54 13.67
C ASP A 44 -33.31 25.63 12.20
N ILE A 45 -34.59 25.92 11.91
CA ILE A 45 -35.12 25.98 10.54
C ILE A 45 -34.34 26.94 9.63
N GLU A 46 -33.85 28.06 10.17
CA GLU A 46 -33.02 29.02 9.42
C GLU A 46 -31.73 28.36 8.92
N ASN A 47 -31.06 27.58 9.77
CA ASN A 47 -29.83 26.87 9.42
C ASN A 47 -30.13 25.78 8.39
N GLN A 48 -31.21 25.00 8.56
CA GLN A 48 -31.58 23.97 7.59
C GLN A 48 -31.88 24.54 6.21
N VAL A 49 -32.62 25.67 6.14
CA VAL A 49 -32.89 26.36 4.87
C VAL A 49 -31.59 26.89 4.26
N ARG A 50 -30.72 27.48 5.08
CA ARG A 50 -29.42 27.99 4.64
C ARG A 50 -28.54 26.89 4.07
N ASP A 51 -28.41 25.76 4.77
CA ASP A 51 -27.62 24.60 4.34
C ASP A 51 -28.19 23.99 3.06
N MET A 52 -29.51 23.91 2.95
CA MET A 52 -30.18 23.48 1.72
C MET A 52 -29.83 24.41 0.56
N ILE A 53 -29.97 25.73 0.74
CA ILE A 53 -29.61 26.71 -0.31
C ILE A 53 -28.14 26.56 -0.70
N LEU A 54 -27.23 26.51 0.29
CA LEU A 54 -25.80 26.36 0.08
C LEU A 54 -25.44 25.08 -0.68
N SER A 55 -26.14 23.98 -0.44
CA SER A 55 -25.92 22.72 -1.18
C SER A 55 -26.12 22.86 -2.70
N TYR A 56 -27.03 23.76 -3.13
CA TYR A 56 -27.26 24.07 -4.54
C TYR A 56 -26.33 25.16 -5.05
N ILE A 57 -26.22 26.30 -4.34
CA ILE A 57 -25.51 27.48 -4.84
C ILE A 57 -23.99 27.38 -4.73
N SER A 58 -23.46 26.45 -3.91
CA SER A 58 -22.02 26.19 -3.82
C SER A 58 -21.44 25.52 -5.06
N ASN A 59 -22.28 24.90 -5.89
CA ASN A 59 -21.84 24.34 -7.16
C ASN A 59 -21.44 25.48 -8.11
N PRO A 60 -20.18 25.55 -8.59
CA PRO A 60 -19.75 26.61 -9.52
C PRO A 60 -20.54 26.57 -10.84
N ASN A 61 -21.10 25.43 -11.20
CA ASN A 61 -21.91 25.24 -12.41
C ASN A 61 -23.38 25.68 -12.23
N CYS A 62 -23.69 26.49 -11.21
CA CYS A 62 -25.02 27.04 -10.96
C CYS A 62 -25.06 28.57 -11.18
N LEU A 63 -26.07 29.05 -11.92
CA LEU A 63 -26.43 30.47 -11.98
C LEU A 63 -27.34 30.81 -10.80
N ILE A 64 -26.94 31.80 -10.00
CA ILE A 64 -27.68 32.26 -8.83
C ILE A 64 -28.62 33.40 -9.25
N LEU A 65 -29.91 33.23 -8.98
CA LEU A 65 -30.90 34.30 -9.14
C LEU A 65 -31.21 34.92 -7.77
N ALA A 66 -30.56 36.04 -7.46
CA ALA A 66 -30.74 36.73 -6.18
C ALA A 66 -31.96 37.65 -6.24
N VAL A 67 -33.12 37.13 -5.82
CA VAL A 67 -34.39 37.87 -5.82
C VAL A 67 -34.53 38.70 -4.54
N THR A 68 -34.75 40.01 -4.68
CA THR A 68 -35.02 40.92 -3.55
C THR A 68 -36.21 41.83 -3.87
N ALA A 69 -36.91 42.31 -2.85
CA ALA A 69 -37.99 43.28 -3.03
C ALA A 69 -37.46 44.73 -3.01
N ALA A 70 -38.03 45.60 -3.85
CA ALA A 70 -37.62 47.00 -3.98
C ALA A 70 -37.98 47.87 -2.78
N ASN A 71 -39.01 47.47 -2.02
CA ASN A 71 -39.49 48.18 -0.83
C ASN A 71 -38.66 47.88 0.43
N THR A 72 -37.62 47.06 0.31
CA THR A 72 -36.67 46.75 1.39
C THR A 72 -35.30 47.26 1.02
N ASP A 73 -34.49 47.66 2.01
CA ASP A 73 -33.12 48.09 1.76
C ASP A 73 -32.29 46.93 1.18
N MET A 74 -31.81 47.14 -0.05
CA MET A 74 -31.02 46.16 -0.80
C MET A 74 -29.70 45.81 -0.12
N ALA A 75 -29.14 46.71 0.69
CA ALA A 75 -27.94 46.43 1.48
C ALA A 75 -28.16 45.32 2.54
N THR A 76 -29.42 45.08 2.92
CA THR A 76 -29.81 44.05 3.90
C THR A 76 -30.32 42.75 3.26
N SER A 77 -30.19 42.61 1.93
CA SER A 77 -30.66 41.43 1.20
C SER A 77 -29.89 40.16 1.58
N GLU A 78 -30.58 39.22 2.22
CA GLU A 78 -30.02 37.90 2.54
C GLU A 78 -29.70 37.08 1.29
N ALA A 79 -30.48 37.23 0.21
CA ALA A 79 -30.23 36.54 -1.05
C ALA A 79 -28.89 36.97 -1.67
N LEU A 80 -28.58 38.27 -1.65
CA LEU A 80 -27.30 38.79 -2.13
C LEU A 80 -26.15 38.46 -1.20
N LYS A 81 -26.38 38.43 0.10
CA LYS A 81 -25.38 38.01 1.09
C LYS A 81 -24.96 36.56 0.87
N LEU A 82 -25.92 35.63 0.78
CA LEU A 82 -25.64 34.22 0.49
C LEU A 82 -24.95 34.04 -0.87
N ALA A 83 -25.36 34.80 -1.89
CA ALA A 83 -24.72 34.74 -3.19
C ALA A 83 -23.24 35.16 -3.09
N ARG A 84 -22.92 36.23 -2.35
CA ARG A 84 -21.54 36.69 -2.15
C ARG A 84 -20.68 35.71 -1.36
N ASP A 85 -21.26 34.94 -0.44
CA ASP A 85 -20.52 33.92 0.32
C ASP A 85 -19.93 32.83 -0.61
N VAL A 86 -20.58 32.54 -1.75
CA VAL A 86 -20.18 31.50 -2.72
C VAL A 86 -19.76 32.03 -4.10
N ASP A 87 -19.99 33.32 -4.38
CA ASP A 87 -19.65 34.03 -5.62
C ASP A 87 -19.26 35.49 -5.29
N PRO A 88 -18.10 35.72 -4.63
CA PRO A 88 -17.71 37.04 -4.15
C PRO A 88 -17.50 38.05 -5.29
N ASP A 89 -17.12 37.58 -6.48
CA ASP A 89 -16.95 38.41 -7.68
C ASP A 89 -18.27 38.69 -8.42
N GLY A 90 -19.35 38.00 -8.06
CA GLY A 90 -20.67 38.12 -8.70
C GLY A 90 -20.68 37.66 -10.16
N ARG A 91 -19.82 36.70 -10.55
CA ARG A 91 -19.66 36.24 -11.95
C ARG A 91 -20.83 35.40 -12.44
N ARG A 92 -21.51 34.69 -11.53
CA ARG A 92 -22.62 33.77 -11.83
C ARG A 92 -23.90 34.16 -11.09
N THR A 93 -23.94 35.35 -10.52
CA THR A 93 -25.10 35.90 -9.79
C THR A 93 -25.81 36.95 -10.63
N LEU A 94 -27.13 36.82 -10.79
CA LEU A 94 -28.01 37.83 -11.39
C LEU A 94 -28.94 38.36 -10.31
N ALA A 95 -28.97 39.68 -10.12
CA ALA A 95 -29.87 40.32 -9.16
C ALA A 95 -31.22 40.64 -9.82
N VAL A 96 -32.31 40.24 -9.17
CA VAL A 96 -33.67 40.55 -9.62
C VAL A 96 -34.38 41.35 -8.54
N ILE A 97 -34.86 42.53 -8.92
CA ILE A 97 -35.58 43.44 -8.03
C ILE A 97 -37.07 43.35 -8.35
N THR A 98 -37.85 42.82 -7.42
CA THR A 98 -39.30 42.67 -7.52
C THR A 98 -40.02 43.80 -6.80
N LYS A 99 -41.34 43.93 -7.00
CA LYS A 99 -42.20 44.88 -6.25
C LYS A 99 -41.79 46.35 -6.39
N LEU A 100 -41.30 46.75 -7.57
CA LEU A 100 -40.91 48.15 -7.86
C LEU A 100 -42.08 49.14 -7.76
N ASP A 101 -43.29 48.65 -7.91
CA ASP A 101 -44.56 49.37 -7.78
C ASP A 101 -44.92 49.71 -6.32
N LEU A 102 -44.36 48.98 -5.34
CA LEU A 102 -44.62 49.16 -3.92
C LEU A 102 -43.55 49.99 -3.19
N MET A 103 -42.73 50.72 -3.94
CA MET A 103 -41.76 51.65 -3.35
C MET A 103 -42.44 52.90 -2.79
N ASP A 104 -41.89 53.45 -1.71
CA ASP A 104 -42.42 54.67 -1.09
C ASP A 104 -42.41 55.84 -2.08
N ALA A 105 -43.50 56.62 -2.07
CA ALA A 105 -43.63 57.78 -2.93
C ALA A 105 -42.49 58.77 -2.68
N GLY A 106 -41.74 59.10 -3.74
CA GLY A 106 -40.55 59.95 -3.67
C GLY A 106 -39.23 59.19 -3.70
N THR A 107 -39.25 57.86 -3.57
CA THR A 107 -38.07 57.00 -3.76
C THR A 107 -38.05 56.37 -5.16
N ASP A 108 -36.85 55.99 -5.61
CA ASP A 108 -36.63 55.21 -6.83
C ASP A 108 -35.46 54.23 -6.65
N ALA A 109 -35.45 53.18 -7.47
CA ALA A 109 -34.41 52.16 -7.47
C ALA A 109 -33.38 52.39 -8.59
N LEU A 110 -33.25 53.61 -9.11
CA LEU A 110 -32.45 53.89 -10.31
C LEU A 110 -30.97 53.57 -10.09
N ASP A 111 -30.40 54.03 -8.96
CA ASP A 111 -28.99 53.79 -8.62
C ASP A 111 -28.70 52.30 -8.43
N VAL A 112 -29.67 51.56 -7.89
CA VAL A 112 -29.57 50.12 -7.71
C VAL A 112 -29.64 49.41 -9.06
N LEU A 113 -30.62 49.71 -9.91
CA LEU A 113 -30.76 49.12 -11.24
C LEU A 113 -29.58 49.43 -12.17
N MET A 114 -28.91 50.57 -11.96
CA MET A 114 -27.67 50.93 -12.65
C MET A 114 -26.41 50.27 -12.06
N GLY A 115 -26.53 49.52 -10.96
CA GLY A 115 -25.41 48.82 -10.32
C GLY A 115 -24.46 49.73 -9.54
N ARG A 116 -24.88 50.94 -9.16
CA ARG A 116 -24.06 51.90 -8.38
C ARG A 116 -23.97 51.53 -6.91
N VAL A 117 -25.01 50.88 -6.37
CA VAL A 117 -25.07 50.48 -4.96
C VAL A 117 -24.46 49.10 -4.75
N ILE A 118 -24.88 48.11 -5.55
CA ILE A 118 -24.41 46.72 -5.46
C ILE A 118 -23.92 46.30 -6.85
N PRO A 119 -22.59 46.20 -7.06
CA PRO A 119 -22.06 45.74 -8.34
C PRO A 119 -22.28 44.23 -8.47
N VAL A 120 -22.95 43.82 -9.54
CA VAL A 120 -23.13 42.41 -9.91
C VAL A 120 -22.79 42.25 -11.40
N LYS A 121 -21.95 41.28 -11.77
CA LYS A 121 -21.40 41.21 -13.14
C LYS A 121 -22.44 40.83 -14.20
N LEU A 122 -23.45 40.03 -13.83
CA LEU A 122 -24.53 39.67 -14.76
C LEU A 122 -25.62 40.75 -14.87
N GLY A 123 -25.51 41.81 -14.06
CA GLY A 123 -26.44 42.94 -14.05
C GLY A 123 -27.57 42.82 -13.03
N ILE A 124 -28.47 43.79 -13.09
CA ILE A 124 -29.63 43.93 -12.20
C ILE A 124 -30.85 44.15 -13.07
N ILE A 125 -31.91 43.37 -12.85
CA ILE A 125 -33.15 43.45 -13.63
C ILE A 125 -34.33 43.68 -12.69
N GLY A 126 -35.07 44.76 -12.94
CA GLY A 126 -36.31 45.09 -12.26
C GLY A 126 -37.51 44.39 -12.88
N VAL A 127 -38.43 43.86 -12.06
CA VAL A 127 -39.69 43.24 -12.50
C VAL A 127 -40.86 43.70 -11.65
N VAL A 128 -42.05 43.78 -12.27
CA VAL A 128 -43.32 44.05 -11.57
C VAL A 128 -44.22 42.84 -11.79
N ASN A 129 -44.66 42.24 -10.69
CA ASN A 129 -45.46 41.03 -10.68
C ASN A 129 -46.90 41.34 -10.26
N ARG A 130 -47.79 40.36 -10.43
CA ARG A 130 -49.17 40.45 -9.93
C ARG A 130 -49.20 40.64 -8.42
N SER A 131 -50.03 41.58 -7.96
CA SER A 131 -50.34 41.75 -6.54
C SER A 131 -51.25 40.63 -6.04
N GLN A 132 -51.43 40.52 -4.72
CA GLN A 132 -52.37 39.55 -4.15
C GLN A 132 -53.81 39.78 -4.65
N HIS A 133 -54.19 41.04 -4.87
CA HIS A 133 -55.48 41.39 -5.45
C HIS A 133 -55.60 40.90 -6.90
N ASP A 134 -54.58 41.12 -7.73
CA ASP A 134 -54.55 40.65 -9.14
C ASP A 134 -54.62 39.13 -9.25
N ILE A 135 -54.03 38.42 -8.30
CA ILE A 135 -54.11 36.95 -8.20
C ILE A 135 -55.55 36.55 -7.88
N ASN A 136 -56.17 37.17 -6.87
CA ASN A 136 -57.55 36.88 -6.47
C ASN A 136 -58.56 37.23 -7.58
N SER A 137 -58.26 38.25 -8.39
CA SER A 137 -59.08 38.65 -9.53
C SER A 137 -58.74 37.91 -10.84
N ASN A 138 -57.86 36.90 -10.79
CA ASN A 138 -57.44 36.10 -11.95
C ASN A 138 -56.93 36.91 -13.15
N LYS A 139 -56.20 37.99 -12.90
CA LYS A 139 -55.62 38.84 -13.95
C LYS A 139 -54.74 38.01 -14.89
N SER A 140 -54.92 38.21 -16.19
CA SER A 140 -54.20 37.45 -17.20
C SER A 140 -52.71 37.82 -17.24
N ILE A 141 -51.88 36.89 -17.73
CA ILE A 141 -50.44 37.13 -17.90
C ILE A 141 -50.20 38.24 -18.93
N SER A 142 -51.01 38.30 -20.00
CA SER A 142 -50.87 39.30 -21.06
C SER A 142 -51.11 40.73 -20.53
N GLU A 143 -52.18 40.92 -19.75
CA GLU A 143 -52.47 42.21 -19.11
C GLU A 143 -51.38 42.58 -18.10
N SER A 144 -50.91 41.63 -17.30
CA SER A 144 -49.83 41.88 -16.34
C SER A 144 -48.53 42.35 -17.01
N LEU A 145 -48.19 41.78 -18.16
CA LEU A 145 -47.02 42.19 -18.95
C LEU A 145 -47.20 43.58 -19.58
N GLN A 146 -48.42 43.94 -19.99
CA GLN A 146 -48.72 45.28 -20.50
C GLN A 146 -48.62 46.33 -19.38
N ASP A 147 -49.14 46.02 -18.20
CA ASP A 147 -49.05 46.91 -17.04
C ASP A 147 -47.61 47.08 -16.56
N GLU A 148 -46.81 46.00 -16.54
CA GLU A 148 -45.37 46.07 -16.26
C GLU A 148 -44.67 47.01 -17.26
N GLN A 149 -44.95 46.85 -18.56
CA GLN A 149 -44.35 47.69 -19.58
C GLN A 149 -44.77 49.16 -19.44
N GLY A 150 -46.04 49.43 -19.17
CA GLY A 150 -46.56 50.78 -18.92
C GLY A 150 -45.93 51.42 -17.69
N PHE A 151 -45.80 50.67 -16.59
CA PHE A 151 -45.13 51.11 -15.37
C PHE A 151 -43.66 51.46 -15.64
N MET A 152 -42.93 50.58 -16.30
CA MET A 152 -41.51 50.78 -16.61
C MET A 152 -41.29 51.99 -17.51
N GLN A 153 -42.13 52.19 -18.53
CA GLN A 153 -42.05 53.37 -19.41
C GLN A 153 -42.35 54.67 -18.68
N LYS A 154 -43.26 54.66 -17.69
CA LYS A 154 -43.63 55.85 -16.92
C LYS A 154 -42.62 56.20 -15.82
N LYS A 155 -42.18 55.22 -15.03
CA LYS A 155 -41.32 55.43 -13.85
C LYS A 155 -39.83 55.36 -14.17
N TYR A 156 -39.41 54.50 -15.12
CA TYR A 156 -38.00 54.29 -15.49
C TYR A 156 -37.78 54.30 -17.02
N PRO A 157 -38.04 55.42 -17.72
CA PRO A 157 -38.08 55.45 -19.19
C PRO A 157 -36.77 54.99 -19.86
N SER A 158 -35.62 55.40 -19.31
CA SER A 158 -34.29 55.07 -19.84
C SER A 158 -33.89 53.60 -19.63
N LEU A 159 -34.51 52.91 -18.67
CA LEU A 159 -34.21 51.53 -18.32
C LEU A 159 -35.34 50.56 -18.74
N ALA A 160 -36.45 51.05 -19.28
CA ALA A 160 -37.62 50.24 -19.62
C ALA A 160 -37.29 49.08 -20.56
N ASN A 161 -36.34 49.24 -21.48
CA ASN A 161 -35.90 48.18 -22.41
C ASN A 161 -34.96 47.15 -21.78
N ARG A 162 -34.40 47.43 -20.60
CA ARG A 162 -33.47 46.56 -19.84
C ARG A 162 -34.11 45.94 -18.61
N ASN A 163 -35.36 46.29 -18.32
CA ASN A 163 -36.16 45.77 -17.22
C ASN A 163 -37.39 45.02 -17.75
N GLY A 164 -38.08 44.35 -16.84
CA GLY A 164 -39.30 43.61 -17.10
C GLY A 164 -39.08 42.13 -17.37
N THR A 165 -40.15 41.37 -17.20
CA THR A 165 -40.17 39.91 -17.24
C THR A 165 -39.73 39.37 -18.60
N ARG A 166 -40.09 40.05 -19.70
CA ARG A 166 -39.65 39.66 -21.06
C ARG A 166 -38.15 39.81 -21.24
N HIS A 167 -37.55 40.89 -20.69
CA HIS A 167 -36.11 41.09 -20.76
C HIS A 167 -35.39 40.06 -19.89
N LEU A 168 -35.89 39.83 -18.66
CA LEU A 168 -35.36 38.81 -17.75
C LEU A 168 -35.33 37.43 -18.40
N ALA A 169 -36.43 36.98 -19.01
CA ALA A 169 -36.50 35.67 -19.65
C ALA A 169 -35.48 35.51 -20.79
N LYS A 170 -35.33 36.52 -21.65
CA LYS A 170 -34.32 36.53 -22.73
C LYS A 170 -32.90 36.50 -22.18
N THR A 171 -32.62 37.31 -21.15
CA THR A 171 -31.30 37.39 -20.53
C THR A 171 -30.95 36.09 -19.82
N LEU A 172 -31.87 35.50 -19.06
CA LEU A 172 -31.67 34.21 -18.40
C LEU A 172 -31.37 33.09 -19.40
N ASN A 173 -32.11 33.00 -20.51
CA ASN A 173 -31.84 32.00 -21.54
C ASN A 173 -30.44 32.18 -22.15
N ARG A 174 -30.05 33.42 -22.47
CA ARG A 174 -28.71 33.71 -22.99
C ARG A 174 -27.61 33.35 -21.99
N LEU A 175 -27.78 33.73 -20.73
CA LEU A 175 -26.82 33.44 -19.66
C LEU A 175 -26.72 31.94 -19.41
N LEU A 176 -27.85 31.23 -19.36
CA LEU A 176 -27.87 29.78 -19.20
C LEU A 176 -27.11 29.08 -20.33
N MET A 177 -27.34 29.47 -21.59
CA MET A 177 -26.64 28.89 -22.73
C MET A 177 -25.12 29.17 -22.71
N HIS A 178 -24.72 30.38 -22.33
CA HIS A 178 -23.30 30.73 -22.18
C HIS A 178 -22.65 29.93 -21.04
N HIS A 179 -23.32 29.88 -19.90
CA HIS A 179 -22.86 29.16 -18.72
C HIS A 179 -22.73 27.65 -18.98
N ILE A 180 -23.71 27.04 -19.67
CA ILE A 180 -23.63 25.65 -20.12
C ILE A 180 -22.39 25.46 -21.01
N ARG A 181 -22.17 26.34 -21.98
CA ARG A 181 -21.01 26.25 -22.90
C ARG A 181 -19.68 26.32 -22.16
N ASP A 182 -19.56 27.20 -21.17
CA ASP A 182 -18.33 27.37 -20.39
C ASP A 182 -18.07 26.21 -19.44
N CYS A 183 -19.12 25.64 -18.84
CA CYS A 183 -19.02 24.53 -17.88
C CYS A 183 -18.87 23.15 -18.56
N LEU A 184 -19.27 23.02 -19.83
CA LEU A 184 -19.24 21.74 -20.56
C LEU A 184 -17.84 21.10 -20.66
N PRO A 185 -16.75 21.85 -20.95
CA PRO A 185 -15.39 21.31 -20.95
C PRO A 185 -15.00 20.69 -19.61
N GLU A 186 -15.23 21.40 -18.50
CA GLU A 186 -14.92 20.92 -17.15
C GLU A 186 -15.79 19.73 -16.74
N LEU A 187 -17.07 19.74 -17.11
CA LEU A 187 -17.94 18.60 -16.89
C LEU A 187 -17.44 17.37 -17.65
N LYS A 188 -17.02 17.54 -18.90
CA LYS A 188 -16.45 16.46 -19.72
C LYS A 188 -15.16 15.91 -19.11
N THR A 189 -14.25 16.77 -18.66
CA THR A 189 -13.00 16.31 -18.01
C THR A 189 -13.31 15.55 -16.72
N ARG A 190 -14.24 16.04 -15.89
CA ARG A 190 -14.66 15.34 -14.67
C ARG A 190 -15.27 13.97 -14.97
N VAL A 191 -16.14 13.87 -15.96
CA VAL A 191 -16.71 12.58 -16.39
C VAL A 191 -15.62 11.63 -16.87
N ASN A 192 -14.65 12.10 -17.66
CA ASN A 192 -13.54 11.27 -18.12
C ASN A 192 -12.67 10.76 -16.98
N VAL A 193 -12.40 11.60 -15.97
CA VAL A 193 -11.67 11.20 -14.76
C VAL A 193 -12.46 10.13 -14.00
N LEU A 194 -13.75 10.34 -13.77
CA LEU A 194 -14.61 9.35 -13.10
C LEU A 194 -14.69 8.04 -13.87
N THR A 195 -14.81 8.09 -15.21
CA THR A 195 -14.79 6.90 -16.06
C THR A 195 -13.48 6.15 -15.92
N ALA A 196 -12.33 6.84 -15.94
CA ALA A 196 -11.03 6.20 -15.78
C ALA A 196 -10.87 5.56 -14.39
N GLN A 197 -11.31 6.25 -13.33
CA GLN A 197 -11.34 5.72 -11.97
C GLN A 197 -12.20 4.46 -11.87
N TYR A 198 -13.43 4.50 -12.37
CA TYR A 198 -14.31 3.34 -12.35
C TYR A 198 -13.82 2.21 -13.25
N GLN A 199 -13.15 2.50 -14.36
CA GLN A 199 -12.52 1.49 -15.20
C GLN A 199 -11.40 0.75 -14.43
N SER A 200 -10.58 1.47 -13.66
CA SER A 200 -9.55 0.87 -12.80
C SER A 200 -10.16 -0.02 -11.71
N VAL A 201 -11.26 0.43 -11.10
CA VAL A 201 -12.01 -0.38 -10.12
C VAL A 201 -12.60 -1.64 -10.79
N LEU A 202 -13.19 -1.52 -11.99
CA LEU A 202 -13.70 -2.68 -12.73
C LEU A 202 -12.59 -3.69 -13.07
N GLN A 203 -11.40 -3.22 -13.44
CA GLN A 203 -10.25 -4.08 -13.69
C GLN A 203 -9.85 -4.87 -12.43
N SER A 204 -9.99 -4.30 -11.22
CA SER A 204 -9.71 -5.04 -9.98
C SER A 204 -10.69 -6.19 -9.69
N TYR A 205 -11.92 -6.13 -10.22
CA TYR A 205 -12.89 -7.22 -10.10
C TYR A 205 -12.69 -8.33 -11.14
N GLY A 206 -11.77 -8.15 -12.09
CA GLY A 206 -11.51 -9.08 -13.19
C GLY A 206 -12.63 -9.14 -14.23
N GLN A 207 -12.55 -10.12 -15.13
CA GLN A 207 -13.53 -10.27 -16.21
C GLN A 207 -14.75 -11.11 -15.80
N PRO A 208 -15.94 -10.85 -16.38
CA PRO A 208 -17.10 -11.71 -16.21
C PRO A 208 -16.78 -13.15 -16.63
N ILE A 209 -17.37 -14.12 -15.93
CA ILE A 209 -17.12 -15.55 -16.18
C ILE A 209 -18.11 -16.00 -17.25
N GLU A 210 -17.65 -16.14 -18.49
CA GLU A 210 -18.47 -16.70 -19.57
C GLU A 210 -18.43 -18.23 -19.56
N ASP A 211 -17.22 -18.81 -19.49
CA ASP A 211 -17.00 -20.25 -19.37
C ASP A 211 -16.29 -20.58 -18.05
N LYS A 212 -16.99 -21.31 -17.18
CA LYS A 212 -16.47 -21.73 -15.87
C LYS A 212 -15.29 -22.68 -16.00
N ASN A 213 -15.30 -23.59 -16.98
CA ASN A 213 -14.26 -24.61 -17.13
C ASN A 213 -12.98 -23.99 -17.68
N ALA A 214 -13.09 -23.16 -18.71
CA ALA A 214 -11.96 -22.43 -19.26
C ALA A 214 -11.33 -21.49 -18.21
N THR A 215 -12.18 -20.77 -17.45
CA THR A 215 -11.71 -19.87 -16.38
C THR A 215 -10.96 -20.65 -15.29
N LEU A 216 -11.48 -21.80 -14.86
CA LEU A 216 -10.82 -22.65 -13.87
C LEU A 216 -9.44 -23.11 -14.36
N LEU A 217 -9.36 -23.62 -15.60
CA LEU A 217 -8.10 -24.06 -16.19
C LEU A 217 -7.10 -22.91 -16.33
N GLN A 218 -7.56 -21.74 -16.75
CA GLN A 218 -6.71 -20.56 -16.87
C GLN A 218 -6.14 -20.14 -15.51
N ILE A 219 -6.96 -20.13 -14.46
CA ILE A 219 -6.52 -19.79 -13.10
C ILE A 219 -5.47 -20.80 -12.60
N ILE A 220 -5.75 -22.10 -12.72
CA ILE A 220 -4.82 -23.16 -12.28
C ILE A 220 -3.51 -23.08 -13.06
N THR A 221 -3.58 -22.90 -14.39
CA THR A 221 -2.40 -22.80 -15.25
C THR A 221 -1.56 -21.59 -14.88
N LYS A 222 -2.19 -20.42 -14.72
CA LYS A 222 -1.52 -19.18 -14.32
C LYS A 222 -0.85 -19.32 -12.96
N PHE A 223 -1.53 -19.92 -11.98
CA PHE A 223 -0.94 -20.20 -10.67
C PHE A 223 0.27 -21.14 -10.78
N ALA A 224 0.15 -22.26 -11.50
CA ALA A 224 1.23 -23.22 -11.66
C ALA A 224 2.45 -22.62 -12.37
N THR A 225 2.22 -21.84 -13.44
CA THR A 225 3.28 -21.11 -14.14
C THR A 225 3.98 -20.13 -13.21
N GLU A 226 3.24 -19.33 -12.44
CA GLU A 226 3.86 -18.33 -11.56
C GLU A 226 4.60 -18.98 -10.38
N TYR A 227 4.09 -20.08 -9.84
CA TYR A 227 4.76 -20.87 -8.82
C TYR A 227 6.11 -21.40 -9.32
N CYS A 228 6.15 -21.98 -10.52
CA CYS A 228 7.39 -22.43 -11.15
C CYS A 228 8.34 -21.25 -11.44
N ASN A 229 7.85 -20.15 -12.01
CA ASN A 229 8.65 -18.97 -12.29
C ASN A 229 9.27 -18.37 -11.01
N THR A 230 8.57 -18.44 -9.87
CA THR A 230 9.09 -17.95 -8.59
C THR A 230 10.23 -18.84 -8.06
N ILE A 231 10.14 -20.15 -8.30
CA ILE A 231 11.24 -21.10 -8.00
C ILE A 231 12.43 -20.87 -8.94
N GLU A 232 12.18 -20.58 -10.22
CA GLU A 232 13.23 -20.32 -11.20
C GLU A 232 13.86 -18.91 -11.09
N GLY A 233 13.21 -17.99 -10.38
CA GLY A 233 13.63 -16.59 -10.27
C GLY A 233 13.28 -15.73 -11.49
N THR A 234 12.32 -16.17 -12.31
CA THR A 234 11.85 -15.49 -13.54
C THR A 234 10.47 -14.83 -13.38
N ALA A 235 9.95 -14.79 -12.15
CA ALA A 235 8.67 -14.16 -11.83
C ALA A 235 8.67 -12.65 -12.18
N ARG A 236 7.52 -12.12 -12.58
CA ARG A 236 7.41 -10.73 -13.05
C ARG A 236 7.46 -9.70 -11.91
N ASN A 237 7.00 -10.08 -10.73
CA ASN A 237 6.90 -9.23 -9.55
C ASN A 237 7.83 -9.74 -8.46
N ILE A 238 9.12 -9.48 -8.61
CA ILE A 238 10.13 -9.88 -7.61
C ILE A 238 10.09 -8.86 -6.47
N GLU A 239 9.72 -9.29 -5.27
CA GLU A 239 9.85 -8.47 -4.05
C GLU A 239 11.33 -8.11 -3.82
N THR A 240 11.63 -6.82 -3.68
CA THR A 240 13.01 -6.33 -3.49
C THR A 240 13.44 -6.29 -2.02
N SER A 241 12.53 -6.58 -1.09
CA SER A 241 12.75 -6.45 0.35
C SER A 241 13.37 -7.69 1.01
N GLU A 242 13.02 -8.88 0.57
CA GLU A 242 13.50 -10.13 1.15
C GLU A 242 13.87 -11.15 0.08
N LEU A 243 14.91 -11.95 0.36
CA LEU A 243 15.29 -13.07 -0.49
C LEU A 243 14.26 -14.21 -0.36
N CYS A 244 13.54 -14.49 -1.45
CA CYS A 244 12.54 -15.55 -1.57
C CYS A 244 12.77 -16.44 -2.80
N GLY A 245 12.02 -17.53 -2.91
CA GLY A 245 11.98 -18.40 -4.08
C GLY A 245 13.29 -19.16 -4.30
N GLY A 246 13.69 -19.28 -5.57
CA GLY A 246 14.90 -20.02 -5.96
C GLY A 246 16.19 -19.49 -5.33
N ALA A 247 16.33 -18.16 -5.24
CA ALA A 247 17.52 -17.56 -4.67
C ALA A 247 17.65 -17.84 -3.16
N ARG A 248 16.51 -17.91 -2.44
CA ARG A 248 16.50 -18.30 -1.02
C ARG A 248 16.86 -19.77 -0.83
N MET A 249 16.38 -20.65 -1.71
CA MET A 249 16.81 -22.06 -1.70
C MET A 249 18.32 -22.19 -1.94
N CYS A 250 18.88 -21.41 -2.87
CA CYS A 250 20.33 -21.37 -3.11
C CYS A 250 21.11 -20.94 -1.86
N TYR A 251 20.62 -19.92 -1.14
CA TYR A 251 21.18 -19.49 0.14
C TYR A 251 21.12 -20.60 1.19
N ILE A 252 20.00 -21.33 1.29
CA ILE A 252 19.87 -22.46 2.22
C ILE A 252 20.91 -23.53 1.92
N PHE A 253 21.15 -23.87 0.66
CA PHE A 253 22.12 -24.91 0.29
C PHE A 253 23.58 -24.52 0.57
N HIS A 254 23.97 -23.28 0.33
CA HIS A 254 25.37 -22.86 0.44
C HIS A 254 25.67 -22.18 1.77
N GLU A 255 24.95 -21.10 2.07
CA GLU A 255 25.26 -20.24 3.21
C GLU A 255 24.75 -20.82 4.53
N THR A 256 23.64 -21.57 4.51
CA THR A 256 23.15 -22.25 5.72
C THR A 256 23.74 -23.64 5.84
N PHE A 257 23.46 -24.53 4.89
CA PHE A 257 23.85 -25.93 4.99
C PHE A 257 25.35 -26.13 4.84
N GLY A 258 25.98 -25.53 3.82
CA GLY A 258 27.43 -25.58 3.62
C GLY A 258 28.20 -25.11 4.85
N ARG A 259 27.90 -23.90 5.37
CA ARG A 259 28.54 -23.40 6.59
C ARG A 259 28.25 -24.26 7.82
N THR A 260 27.06 -24.84 7.93
CA THR A 260 26.72 -25.76 9.03
C THR A 260 27.63 -26.99 8.99
N LEU A 261 27.83 -27.58 7.80
CA LEU A 261 28.74 -28.72 7.65
C LEU A 261 30.20 -28.34 7.94
N GLU A 262 30.67 -27.19 7.45
CA GLU A 262 32.03 -26.69 7.72
C GLU A 262 32.28 -26.42 9.21
N SER A 263 31.24 -26.05 9.95
CA SER A 263 31.33 -25.82 11.40
C SER A 263 31.44 -27.11 12.23
N ILE A 264 31.13 -28.27 11.64
CA ILE A 264 31.26 -29.56 12.32
C ILE A 264 32.73 -29.93 12.37
N ASP A 265 33.34 -29.75 13.54
CA ASP A 265 34.72 -30.18 13.76
C ASP A 265 34.85 -31.70 13.50
N PRO A 266 35.70 -32.10 12.52
CA PRO A 266 35.89 -33.50 12.15
C PRO A 266 36.59 -34.31 13.26
N LEU A 267 37.27 -33.64 14.20
CA LEU A 267 37.97 -34.27 15.33
C LEU A 267 37.17 -34.19 16.63
N ALA A 268 36.04 -33.48 16.65
CA ALA A 268 35.24 -33.35 17.85
C ALA A 268 34.73 -34.72 18.32
N GLY A 269 34.92 -35.01 19.61
CA GLY A 269 34.58 -36.30 20.21
C GLY A 269 35.57 -37.43 19.91
N LEU A 270 36.73 -37.14 19.30
CA LEU A 270 37.85 -38.07 19.14
C LEU A 270 38.98 -37.71 20.12
N THR A 271 38.79 -38.02 21.40
CA THR A 271 39.89 -37.84 22.37
C THR A 271 40.96 -38.92 22.17
N MET A 272 42.21 -38.62 22.53
CA MET A 272 43.30 -39.60 22.48
C MET A 272 42.94 -40.87 23.28
N LEU A 273 42.25 -40.71 24.42
CA LEU A 273 41.79 -41.82 25.24
C LEU A 273 40.75 -42.67 24.51
N ASP A 274 39.79 -42.06 23.82
CA ASP A 274 38.76 -42.77 23.05
C ASP A 274 39.38 -43.55 21.89
N ILE A 275 40.35 -42.97 21.19
CA ILE A 275 41.07 -43.61 20.09
C ILE A 275 41.84 -44.82 20.62
N LEU A 276 42.63 -44.66 21.68
CA LEU A 276 43.39 -45.76 22.28
C LEU A 276 42.46 -46.87 22.82
N THR A 277 41.32 -46.48 23.39
CA THR A 277 40.29 -47.42 23.87
C THR A 277 39.66 -48.17 22.70
N ALA A 278 39.34 -47.50 21.60
CA ALA A 278 38.82 -48.13 20.39
C ALA A 278 39.82 -49.11 19.77
N ILE A 279 41.11 -48.77 19.71
CA ILE A 279 42.18 -49.67 19.24
C ILE A 279 42.27 -50.91 20.12
N ARG A 280 42.26 -50.74 21.45
CA ARG A 280 42.33 -51.85 22.39
C ARG A 280 41.10 -52.76 22.32
N ASN A 281 39.92 -52.18 22.19
CA ASN A 281 38.67 -52.93 22.02
C ASN A 281 38.62 -53.67 20.67
N ALA A 282 39.08 -53.05 19.59
CA ALA A 282 39.17 -53.68 18.26
C ALA A 282 40.20 -54.81 18.22
N THR A 283 41.29 -54.71 19.00
CA THR A 283 42.29 -55.77 19.18
C THR A 283 41.70 -56.98 19.93
N GLY A 284 40.80 -56.72 20.87
CA GLY A 284 40.08 -57.75 21.61
C GLY A 284 40.99 -58.55 22.57
N PRO A 285 40.70 -59.83 22.83
CA PRO A 285 41.40 -60.61 23.87
C PRO A 285 42.78 -61.12 23.44
N ARG A 286 43.20 -60.90 22.18
CA ARG A 286 44.46 -61.42 21.63
C ARG A 286 45.53 -60.32 21.58
N PRO A 287 46.81 -60.65 21.79
CA PRO A 287 47.89 -59.69 21.51
C PRO A 287 47.95 -59.39 20.00
N ALA A 288 48.13 -58.12 19.64
CA ALA A 288 48.27 -57.67 18.25
C ALA A 288 49.66 -57.06 18.00
N LEU A 289 50.18 -57.30 16.79
CA LEU A 289 51.43 -56.71 16.28
C LEU A 289 51.20 -55.37 15.56
N PHE A 290 49.98 -55.15 15.07
CA PHE A 290 49.57 -53.97 14.29
C PHE A 290 48.24 -53.42 14.78
N VAL A 291 48.00 -52.13 14.53
CA VAL A 291 46.73 -51.47 14.87
C VAL A 291 45.62 -51.95 13.92
N PRO A 292 44.47 -52.43 14.41
CA PRO A 292 43.38 -52.88 13.53
C PRO A 292 42.72 -51.72 12.76
N GLU A 293 42.52 -51.89 11.45
CA GLU A 293 41.82 -50.93 10.57
C GLU A 293 40.39 -50.63 11.05
N VAL A 294 39.73 -51.62 11.65
CA VAL A 294 38.38 -51.52 12.22
C VAL A 294 38.25 -50.38 13.23
N SER A 295 39.32 -50.05 13.95
CA SER A 295 39.32 -48.93 14.90
C SER A 295 39.17 -47.58 14.20
N PHE A 296 39.83 -47.39 13.06
CA PHE A 296 39.67 -46.21 12.21
C PHE A 296 38.26 -46.15 11.60
N GLU A 297 37.79 -47.26 11.04
CA GLU A 297 36.46 -47.32 10.44
C GLU A 297 35.35 -46.95 11.43
N LEU A 298 35.41 -47.46 12.65
CA LEU A 298 34.41 -47.18 13.68
C LEU A 298 34.37 -45.69 14.06
N LEU A 299 35.54 -45.06 14.18
CA LEU A 299 35.65 -43.65 14.53
C LEU A 299 35.19 -42.74 13.38
N VAL A 300 35.53 -43.06 12.13
CA VAL A 300 35.06 -42.32 10.95
C VAL A 300 33.54 -42.45 10.79
N LYS A 301 32.98 -43.66 10.93
CA LYS A 301 31.52 -43.86 10.89
C LYS A 301 30.79 -43.05 11.96
N ARG A 302 31.39 -42.88 13.14
CA ARG A 302 30.83 -42.01 14.19
C ARG A 302 30.77 -40.54 13.75
N GLN A 303 31.76 -40.06 13.01
CA GLN A 303 31.77 -38.69 12.48
C GLN A 303 30.78 -38.52 11.32
N ILE A 304 30.76 -39.45 10.35
CA ILE A 304 29.82 -39.42 9.21
C ILE A 304 28.37 -39.38 9.71
N LYS A 305 28.02 -40.14 10.76
CA LYS A 305 26.67 -40.15 11.31
C LYS A 305 26.20 -38.77 11.82
N ARG A 306 27.12 -37.89 12.22
CA ARG A 306 26.78 -36.52 12.66
C ARG A 306 26.31 -35.62 11.51
N LEU A 307 26.57 -36.00 10.25
CA LEU A 307 26.15 -35.25 9.06
C LEU A 307 24.67 -35.44 8.73
N GLU A 308 24.01 -36.43 9.33
CA GLU A 308 22.61 -36.77 9.04
C GLU A 308 21.63 -35.67 9.51
N GLU A 309 21.73 -35.26 10.77
CA GLU A 309 20.88 -34.24 11.37
C GLU A 309 20.89 -32.89 10.61
N PRO A 310 22.05 -32.27 10.30
CA PRO A 310 22.07 -31.02 9.53
C PRO A 310 21.55 -31.20 8.09
N SER A 311 21.72 -32.39 7.51
CA SER A 311 21.21 -32.70 6.16
C SER A 311 19.68 -32.79 6.15
N LEU A 312 19.08 -33.46 7.13
CA LEU A 312 17.61 -33.49 7.30
C LEU A 312 17.06 -32.10 7.61
N ARG A 313 17.76 -31.31 8.44
CA ARG A 313 17.37 -29.93 8.72
C ARG A 313 17.37 -29.05 7.47
N CYS A 314 18.33 -29.24 6.56
CA CYS A 314 18.35 -28.56 5.27
C CYS A 314 17.09 -28.86 4.44
N VAL A 315 16.65 -30.13 4.38
CA VAL A 315 15.41 -30.52 3.69
C VAL A 315 14.19 -29.81 4.29
N GLU A 316 14.10 -29.74 5.62
CA GLU A 316 13.01 -29.03 6.30
C GLU A 316 12.98 -27.54 5.94
N LEU A 317 14.13 -26.86 5.95
CA LEU A 317 14.22 -25.44 5.60
C LEU A 317 13.80 -25.17 4.15
N VAL A 318 14.15 -26.07 3.23
CA VAL A 318 13.70 -25.99 1.83
C VAL A 318 12.19 -26.24 1.73
N HIS A 319 11.65 -27.18 2.50
CA HIS A 319 10.22 -27.43 2.55
C HIS A 319 9.43 -26.21 3.05
N GLU A 320 9.93 -25.52 4.09
CA GLU A 320 9.37 -24.27 4.58
C GLU A 320 9.40 -23.17 3.51
N GLU A 321 10.51 -23.04 2.76
CA GLU A 321 10.61 -22.06 1.68
C GLU A 321 9.62 -22.35 0.55
N LEU A 322 9.49 -23.61 0.12
CA LEU A 322 8.50 -24.00 -0.89
C LEU A 322 7.07 -23.68 -0.43
N GLN A 323 6.76 -23.77 0.87
CA GLN A 323 5.47 -23.33 1.41
C GLN A 323 5.32 -21.81 1.41
N ARG A 324 6.38 -21.03 1.70
CA ARG A 324 6.35 -19.56 1.61
C ARG A 324 6.04 -19.08 0.19
N ILE A 325 6.58 -19.76 -0.83
CA ILE A 325 6.30 -19.43 -2.24
C ILE A 325 4.80 -19.51 -2.54
N ILE A 326 4.06 -20.47 -1.97
CA ILE A 326 2.61 -20.57 -2.14
C ILE A 326 1.92 -19.29 -1.64
N GLN A 327 2.32 -18.78 -0.48
CA GLN A 327 1.77 -17.56 0.11
C GLN A 327 2.08 -16.33 -0.75
N HIS A 328 3.30 -16.25 -1.29
CA HIS A 328 3.70 -15.17 -2.18
C HIS A 328 2.89 -15.18 -3.49
N CYS A 329 2.76 -16.32 -4.16
CA CYS A 329 2.01 -16.44 -5.42
C CYS A 329 0.50 -16.15 -5.25
N THR A 330 -0.07 -16.54 -4.11
CA THR A 330 -1.50 -16.32 -3.81
C THR A 330 -1.81 -14.86 -3.44
N THR A 331 -0.92 -14.21 -2.69
CA THR A 331 -1.14 -12.84 -2.18
C THR A 331 -0.90 -11.77 -3.24
N TYR A 332 0.19 -11.89 -4.03
CA TYR A 332 0.65 -10.80 -4.88
C TYR A 332 0.30 -10.97 -6.36
N ASN A 333 0.41 -12.20 -6.88
CA ASN A 333 0.36 -12.43 -8.32
C ASN A 333 -1.01 -12.90 -8.82
N THR A 334 -1.90 -13.28 -7.90
CA THR A 334 -3.20 -13.87 -8.27
C THR A 334 -4.36 -13.22 -7.53
N GLN A 335 -4.49 -11.89 -7.57
CA GLN A 335 -5.68 -11.20 -7.04
C GLN A 335 -7.00 -11.73 -7.64
N GLU A 336 -6.97 -12.30 -8.85
CA GLU A 336 -8.11 -13.01 -9.45
C GLU A 336 -8.60 -14.20 -8.61
N LEU A 337 -7.73 -14.85 -7.83
CA LEU A 337 -8.11 -15.94 -6.90
C LEU A 337 -8.92 -15.43 -5.71
N LEU A 338 -8.82 -14.14 -5.34
CA LEU A 338 -9.64 -13.55 -4.27
C LEU A 338 -11.14 -13.56 -4.63
N ARG A 339 -11.47 -13.58 -5.93
CA ARG A 339 -12.85 -13.74 -6.41
C ARG A 339 -13.41 -15.13 -6.10
N PHE A 340 -12.56 -16.12 -5.88
CA PHE A 340 -12.92 -17.52 -5.65
C PHE A 340 -12.26 -18.07 -4.38
N PRO A 341 -12.69 -17.64 -3.18
CA PRO A 341 -12.05 -18.02 -1.92
C PRO A 341 -11.92 -19.53 -1.71
N LYS A 342 -12.97 -20.29 -2.07
CA LYS A 342 -12.96 -21.77 -1.97
C LYS A 342 -11.97 -22.42 -2.94
N LEU A 343 -11.81 -21.87 -4.14
CA LEU A 343 -10.84 -22.38 -5.11
C LEU A 343 -9.41 -22.08 -4.64
N HIS A 344 -9.20 -20.89 -4.09
CA HIS A 344 -7.93 -20.51 -3.48
C HIS A 344 -7.52 -21.48 -2.36
N GLU A 345 -8.42 -21.72 -1.39
CA GLU A 345 -8.17 -22.69 -0.31
C GLU A 345 -7.85 -24.09 -0.85
N ALA A 346 -8.61 -24.57 -1.83
CA ALA A 346 -8.39 -25.88 -2.45
C ALA A 346 -7.03 -25.98 -3.17
N ILE A 347 -6.61 -24.94 -3.89
CA ILE A 347 -5.28 -24.91 -4.55
C ILE A 347 -4.17 -24.99 -3.50
N VAL A 348 -4.25 -24.16 -2.45
CA VAL A 348 -3.25 -24.16 -1.37
C VAL A 348 -3.19 -25.52 -0.68
N GLU A 349 -4.34 -26.13 -0.40
CA GLU A 349 -4.43 -27.46 0.21
C GLU A 349 -3.77 -28.54 -0.67
N VAL A 350 -4.08 -28.56 -1.97
CA VAL A 350 -3.52 -29.54 -2.92
C VAL A 350 -2.01 -29.40 -3.01
N VAL A 351 -1.48 -28.19 -3.20
CA VAL A 351 -0.04 -27.95 -3.33
C VAL A 351 0.69 -28.30 -2.04
N THR A 352 0.17 -27.85 -0.89
CA THR A 352 0.71 -28.21 0.43
C THR A 352 0.70 -29.73 0.65
N GLY A 353 -0.39 -30.39 0.24
CA GLY A 353 -0.52 -31.85 0.29
C GLY A 353 0.48 -32.57 -0.61
N VAL A 354 0.84 -32.02 -1.77
CA VAL A 354 1.93 -32.55 -2.61
C VAL A 354 3.27 -32.40 -1.89
N LEU A 355 3.59 -31.22 -1.38
CA LEU A 355 4.86 -30.97 -0.67
C LEU A 355 5.01 -31.91 0.54
N ARG A 356 3.96 -32.08 1.34
CA ARG A 356 3.96 -32.99 2.51
C ARG A 356 4.17 -34.45 2.13
N ARG A 357 3.63 -34.89 0.98
CA ARG A 357 3.84 -36.26 0.47
C ARG A 357 5.27 -36.49 -0.03
N ARG A 358 5.94 -35.46 -0.55
CA ARG A 358 7.32 -35.56 -1.06
C ARG A 358 8.37 -35.45 0.04
N LEU A 359 8.09 -34.74 1.14
CA LEU A 359 9.01 -34.57 2.26
C LEU A 359 9.59 -35.89 2.83
N PRO A 360 8.79 -36.90 3.23
CA PRO A 360 9.35 -38.13 3.79
C PRO A 360 10.17 -38.93 2.77
N ILE A 361 9.81 -38.88 1.48
CA ILE A 361 10.56 -39.54 0.41
C ILE A 361 11.97 -38.92 0.27
N THR A 362 12.05 -37.58 0.34
CA THR A 362 13.33 -36.89 0.31
C THR A 362 14.14 -37.15 1.57
N ASN A 363 13.51 -37.17 2.75
CA ASN A 363 14.19 -37.52 4.01
C ASN A 363 14.76 -38.93 3.98
N GLU A 364 14.01 -39.91 3.47
CA GLU A 364 14.48 -41.29 3.30
C GLU A 364 15.68 -41.35 2.34
N MET A 365 15.65 -40.59 1.24
CA MET A 365 16.79 -40.52 0.33
C MET A 365 18.02 -39.91 1.00
N VAL A 366 17.88 -38.83 1.78
CA VAL A 366 19.00 -38.22 2.53
C VAL A 366 19.55 -39.19 3.58
N HIS A 367 18.69 -39.89 4.31
CA HIS A 367 19.08 -40.95 5.23
C HIS A 367 19.89 -42.05 4.52
N ASN A 368 19.40 -42.50 3.36
CA ASN A 368 20.09 -43.50 2.54
C ASN A 368 21.44 -43.03 2.03
N LEU A 369 21.60 -41.75 1.65
CA LEU A 369 22.88 -41.18 1.25
C LEU A 369 23.90 -41.26 2.39
N VAL A 370 23.51 -40.90 3.62
CA VAL A 370 24.40 -41.06 4.78
C VAL A 370 24.68 -42.53 5.08
N ALA A 371 23.69 -43.41 4.93
CA ALA A 371 23.87 -44.85 5.12
C ALA A 371 24.84 -45.46 4.10
N ILE A 372 24.87 -44.96 2.85
CA ILE A 372 25.83 -45.35 1.82
C ILE A 372 27.26 -45.00 2.27
N GLU A 373 27.48 -43.78 2.75
CA GLU A 373 28.79 -43.35 3.28
C GLU A 373 29.22 -44.16 4.51
N LEU A 374 28.27 -44.62 5.33
CA LEU A 374 28.53 -45.51 6.47
C LEU A 374 28.79 -46.98 6.07
N ALA A 375 28.31 -47.42 4.90
CA ALA A 375 28.40 -48.81 4.48
C ALA A 375 29.83 -49.21 4.14
N TYR A 376 30.58 -48.33 3.47
CA TYR A 376 31.92 -48.63 2.99
C TYR A 376 32.85 -47.41 3.03
N ILE A 377 34.03 -47.57 3.62
CA ILE A 377 35.07 -46.54 3.62
C ILE A 377 36.10 -46.88 2.54
N ASN A 378 36.18 -46.05 1.51
CA ASN A 378 37.13 -46.23 0.43
C ASN A 378 38.51 -45.63 0.77
N THR A 379 39.39 -46.43 1.36
CA THR A 379 40.78 -46.04 1.64
C THR A 379 41.65 -45.91 0.38
N LYS A 380 41.10 -46.19 -0.81
CA LYS A 380 41.76 -45.96 -2.11
C LYS A 380 41.25 -44.70 -2.82
N HIS A 381 40.48 -43.85 -2.13
CA HIS A 381 40.01 -42.60 -2.71
C HIS A 381 41.22 -41.74 -3.14
N PRO A 382 41.20 -41.09 -4.32
CA PRO A 382 42.35 -40.31 -4.81
C PRO A 382 42.84 -39.24 -3.84
N ASP A 383 41.94 -38.65 -3.06
CA ASP A 383 42.25 -37.62 -2.06
C ASP A 383 42.65 -38.20 -0.70
N PHE A 384 42.56 -39.52 -0.51
CA PHE A 384 42.99 -40.21 0.71
C PHE A 384 44.46 -40.64 0.58
N ILE A 385 45.37 -39.79 1.09
CA ILE A 385 46.81 -40.02 1.00
C ILE A 385 47.27 -40.95 2.15
N ASP A 386 47.99 -42.01 1.79
CA ASP A 386 48.43 -43.07 2.70
C ASP A 386 49.32 -42.54 3.85
N THR A 387 49.14 -43.11 5.04
CA THR A 387 49.87 -42.79 6.28
C THR A 387 51.39 -42.89 6.14
N ALA A 388 51.92 -43.64 5.18
CA ALA A 388 53.36 -43.67 4.88
C ALA A 388 53.92 -42.31 4.45
N LEU A 389 53.16 -41.52 3.69
CA LEU A 389 53.55 -40.16 3.27
C LEU A 389 53.39 -39.15 4.42
N VAL A 390 52.35 -39.29 5.24
CA VAL A 390 52.13 -38.43 6.43
C VAL A 390 53.17 -38.71 7.50
N SER A 391 53.51 -39.97 7.74
CA SER A 391 54.57 -40.38 8.68
C SER A 391 55.94 -39.89 8.25
N ALA A 392 56.26 -39.96 6.94
CA ALA A 392 57.48 -39.40 6.36
C ALA A 392 57.54 -37.86 6.43
N SER A 393 56.38 -37.19 6.36
CA SER A 393 56.26 -35.74 6.48
C SER A 393 56.37 -35.26 7.95
N VAL A 394 55.85 -36.05 8.89
CA VAL A 394 55.92 -35.80 10.35
C VAL A 394 57.29 -36.16 10.92
N SER A 395 58.00 -37.15 10.35
CA SER A 395 59.39 -37.45 10.72
C SER A 395 60.38 -36.41 10.15
N ASN A 396 60.13 -35.85 8.96
CA ASN A 396 60.92 -34.74 8.41
C ASN A 396 60.71 -33.41 9.14
N SER A 397 59.61 -33.23 9.89
CA SER A 397 59.39 -32.04 10.72
C SER A 397 59.91 -32.20 12.16
N LYS A 398 60.30 -33.43 12.55
CA LYS A 398 60.96 -33.72 13.83
C LYS A 398 62.49 -33.75 13.77
N SER A 399 63.09 -33.54 12.59
CA SER A 399 64.55 -33.51 12.44
C SER A 399 65.21 -32.16 12.79
N ASP A 400 64.45 -31.16 13.27
CA ASP A 400 65.01 -29.86 13.72
C ASP A 400 64.92 -29.62 15.24
N THR A 401 64.56 -30.62 16.04
CA THR A 401 64.76 -30.59 17.50
C THR A 401 65.14 -31.96 18.04
N ALA A 402 66.39 -32.35 17.82
CA ALA A 402 67.02 -33.40 18.61
C ALA A 402 67.33 -32.83 20.00
N ILE A 403 66.54 -33.22 21.01
CA ILE A 403 67.02 -33.34 22.38
C ILE A 403 66.85 -34.81 22.78
N ASP A 404 68.00 -35.44 22.96
CA ASP A 404 68.19 -36.80 23.46
C ASP A 404 67.59 -36.94 24.87
N GLY A 405 66.91 -38.05 25.13
CA GLY A 405 66.11 -38.24 26.34
C GLY A 405 65.59 -39.66 26.47
N THR A 406 66.51 -40.60 26.62
CA THR A 406 66.25 -42.00 26.96
C THR A 406 65.58 -42.11 28.33
N TRP A 407 64.28 -42.40 28.40
CA TRP A 407 63.63 -42.81 29.66
C TRP A 407 63.73 -44.33 29.82
N ARG A 408 64.84 -44.76 30.43
CA ARG A 408 65.03 -46.11 30.94
C ARG A 408 64.66 -46.11 32.44
N TRP A 409 63.63 -46.87 32.80
CA TRP A 409 63.27 -47.09 34.22
C TRP A 409 64.45 -47.70 34.99
N LYS A 410 64.88 -47.07 36.08
CA LYS A 410 65.53 -47.72 37.23
C LYS A 410 65.51 -46.83 38.48
N SER A 411 65.20 -47.46 39.61
CA SER A 411 64.99 -46.88 40.93
C SER A 411 66.23 -46.27 41.61
N GLU A 412 65.94 -45.29 42.46
CA GLU A 412 66.59 -44.83 43.69
C GLU A 412 67.84 -43.90 43.70
N LYS A 413 67.57 -42.70 44.27
CA LYS A 413 68.29 -41.90 45.29
C LYS A 413 69.45 -40.93 44.93
N ALA A 414 69.16 -39.68 45.29
CA ALA A 414 69.95 -38.62 45.99
C ALA A 414 71.07 -37.84 45.27
N GLU A 415 70.85 -36.51 45.21
CA GLU A 415 71.73 -35.32 45.43
C GLU A 415 73.20 -35.36 44.91
N GLU A 416 73.83 -34.33 44.31
CA GLU A 416 73.86 -32.89 44.61
C GLU A 416 74.70 -32.12 43.54
N SER A 417 74.31 -30.87 43.22
CA SER A 417 75.13 -29.67 42.88
C SER A 417 76.13 -29.55 41.68
N GLY A 418 76.06 -28.38 41.00
CA GLY A 418 77.21 -27.60 40.46
C GLY A 418 77.33 -27.49 38.92
N THR A 419 76.91 -26.38 38.26
CA THR A 419 77.74 -25.23 37.77
C THR A 419 78.82 -25.60 36.73
N ASP A 420 79.11 -24.93 35.62
CA ASP A 420 78.67 -23.71 34.92
C ASP A 420 79.40 -23.74 33.53
N ASP A 421 79.05 -22.78 32.67
CA ASP A 421 79.88 -22.14 31.65
C ASP A 421 79.86 -22.53 30.15
N ARG A 422 79.73 -21.42 29.40
CA ARG A 422 79.55 -21.13 27.96
C ARG A 422 80.92 -20.72 27.34
N PRO A 423 81.03 -20.07 26.16
CA PRO A 423 80.33 -20.11 24.85
C PRO A 423 81.31 -20.04 23.62
N LYS A 424 80.74 -19.82 22.41
CA LYS A 424 81.20 -19.06 21.19
C LYS A 424 81.14 -19.96 19.94
N GLY A 425 80.73 -19.50 18.75
CA GLY A 425 80.32 -18.20 18.21
C GLY A 425 80.25 -18.26 16.67
N SER A 426 79.50 -17.32 16.05
CA SER A 426 79.55 -16.80 14.65
C SER A 426 79.45 -17.79 13.47
N SER A 427 78.84 -17.53 12.30
CA SER A 427 78.73 -16.29 11.52
C SER A 427 77.80 -16.49 10.29
N HIS A 428 77.03 -15.44 9.97
CA HIS A 428 76.65 -14.86 8.65
C HIS A 428 76.46 -15.70 7.38
N SER A 429 75.29 -15.53 6.72
CA SER A 429 75.07 -14.72 5.48
C SER A 429 73.65 -14.98 4.90
N LEU A 430 72.74 -14.00 4.89
CA LEU A 430 72.31 -13.14 3.75
C LEU A 430 71.79 -13.96 2.54
N VAL A 431 70.55 -13.81 2.06
CA VAL A 431 70.11 -12.74 1.12
C VAL A 431 68.60 -12.94 0.76
N TYR A 432 67.82 -11.83 0.86
CA TYR A 432 66.67 -11.35 0.05
C TYR A 432 65.44 -12.25 -0.24
N SER A 433 64.22 -11.76 -0.44
CA SER A 433 63.41 -10.59 -0.03
C SER A 433 62.03 -10.78 -0.74
N SER A 434 60.94 -10.47 -0.04
CA SER A 434 59.52 -10.40 -0.46
C SER A 434 59.26 -9.33 -1.56
N PRO A 435 58.03 -8.87 -1.96
CA PRO A 435 56.66 -8.95 -1.37
C PRO A 435 55.54 -9.16 -2.46
N SER A 436 54.20 -9.04 -2.28
CA SER A 436 53.37 -8.17 -1.43
C SER A 436 51.88 -8.59 -1.46
N ARG A 437 51.17 -8.21 -0.39
CA ARG A 437 49.71 -8.27 -0.15
C ARG A 437 48.98 -7.00 -0.62
N SER A 438 47.68 -7.12 -0.89
CA SER A 438 46.62 -6.08 -0.80
C SER A 438 45.25 -6.78 -0.80
N HIS A 439 44.14 -6.34 -0.22
CA HIS A 439 43.77 -5.37 0.83
C HIS A 439 42.30 -5.75 1.18
N GLU A 440 41.97 -6.03 2.44
CA GLU A 440 40.59 -6.11 2.94
C GLU A 440 40.18 -4.76 3.52
N VAL A 441 38.95 -4.31 3.24
CA VAL A 441 38.33 -3.14 3.86
C VAL A 441 37.06 -3.60 4.58
N ASN A 442 37.10 -3.48 5.91
CA ASN A 442 35.97 -3.64 6.83
C ASN A 442 35.24 -2.28 6.94
N LEU A 443 33.91 -2.25 6.82
CA LEU A 443 33.11 -1.09 7.17
C LEU A 443 31.79 -1.52 7.84
N LEU A 444 31.87 -1.74 9.15
CA LEU A 444 30.75 -1.63 10.07
C LEU A 444 31.00 -0.34 10.87
N ASP A 445 30.21 0.70 10.61
CA ASP A 445 29.96 1.76 11.57
C ASP A 445 28.56 2.33 11.36
N THR A 446 27.72 2.06 12.35
CA THR A 446 26.36 2.54 12.52
C THR A 446 26.36 4.00 12.96
N VAL A 447 25.68 4.88 12.22
CA VAL A 447 25.33 6.23 12.68
C VAL A 447 23.83 6.30 12.94
N SER A 448 23.51 6.56 14.20
CA SER A 448 22.17 6.88 14.71
C SER A 448 21.68 8.23 14.17
N ARG A 449 20.42 8.32 13.73
CA ARG A 449 19.69 9.60 13.57
C ARG A 449 18.23 9.48 13.99
N ASP A 450 17.96 10.10 15.13
CA ASP A 450 16.81 10.91 15.55
C ASP A 450 15.49 10.82 14.76
N THR A 451 14.44 10.48 15.52
CA THR A 451 13.02 10.70 15.23
C THR A 451 12.56 12.04 15.82
N PRO A 452 11.75 12.86 15.12
CA PRO A 452 11.05 13.96 15.78
C PRO A 452 9.70 13.50 16.34
N GLY A 453 9.46 13.93 17.57
CA GLY A 453 8.36 13.48 18.43
C GLY A 453 6.96 13.83 17.94
N ARG A 454 6.01 13.02 18.39
CA ARG A 454 4.58 13.32 18.37
C ARG A 454 4.03 13.15 19.79
N ASN A 455 3.67 14.28 20.39
CA ASN A 455 3.05 14.39 21.71
C ASN A 455 1.80 13.51 21.82
N ARG A 456 1.67 12.81 22.95
CA ARG A 456 0.42 12.29 23.51
C ARG A 456 0.27 12.82 24.94
N GLU A 457 -0.64 13.76 25.11
CA GLU A 457 -1.46 14.01 26.30
C GLU A 457 -2.88 14.21 25.73
N GLY A 458 -3.99 13.73 26.26
CA GLY A 458 -4.31 12.95 27.45
C GLY A 458 -5.83 12.67 27.39
N GLU A 459 -6.26 11.70 28.20
CA GLU A 459 -7.61 11.55 28.78
C GLU A 459 -8.80 11.25 27.83
N SER A 460 -9.47 10.10 27.89
CA SER A 460 -10.36 9.55 28.95
C SER A 460 -11.84 9.67 28.54
N ARG A 461 -12.52 8.51 28.59
CA ARG A 461 -13.83 8.27 29.25
C ARG A 461 -15.15 8.26 28.42
N TRP A 462 -15.95 7.23 28.78
CA TRP A 462 -17.40 6.95 28.55
C TRP A 462 -17.76 6.32 27.19
N ALA A 463 -18.22 5.06 27.09
CA ALA A 463 -19.40 4.39 27.67
C ALA A 463 -20.73 5.04 27.24
N GLY A 464 -21.51 4.30 26.43
CA GLY A 464 -22.81 4.68 25.88
C GLY A 464 -23.11 3.91 24.61
#